data_AF-A0AAW0RII2-F1
#
_entry.id   AF-A0AAW0RII2-F1
#
_cell.length_a   1.000
_cell.length_b   1.000
_cell.length_c   1.000
_cell.angle_alpha   90.00
_cell.angle_beta   90.00
_cell.angle_gamma   90.00
#
_symmetry.space_group_name_H-M   'P 1'
#
loop_
_entity.id
_entity.type
_entity.pdbx_description
1 polymer ?
#
loop_
_entity_poly.entity_id
_entity_poly.type
_entity_poly.pdbx_seq_one_letter_code
_entity_poly.pdbx_strand_id
1 'polypeptide(L)'
;TWQAHRNRSNPVPFTAWTEHCCELLTQHAECPGDAVLAWLARLGCTVRDAWAAVRDAGAGSNNHSSSNSSALLFRGLEAQFREQQASLPPAVSNALPVRLQLLFTEFFLLGGFILGMPTANPLQPITSCSTDPFRPSPVRLTACVSYVAQFLDLIRSLPSSELACFANGDWGRLVLAVVVSMRVSFPLPHDTTARCECGCCPSPGLDSAWVRDQLDFAGFLRFMTEEAPTDLATAAKRADIVSASKVVLAVVKEKYERRLELLQQQQQQQQQQEQQQQQQEQQRQEQQQHKQQQQQQQQQQQVLLPRSRCPMMDGSLEEYFPLWDGSNQQSASAPPLSSVDGMVHDTDAFIDGMAHGTDESWDTWAEEMLDWVDPSQFMQ
;
A
#
# COMPACT_ATOMS: atom_id res chain seq x y z
N THR A 1 31.05 16.64 24.19
CA THR A 1 31.56 16.46 22.81
C THR A 1 30.73 15.48 21.98
N TRP A 2 30.06 14.47 22.54
CA TRP A 2 29.13 13.59 21.78
C TRP A 2 27.72 14.17 21.53
N GLN A 3 27.21 15.05 22.40
CA GLN A 3 25.87 15.65 22.24
C GLN A 3 25.78 16.68 21.09
N ALA A 4 26.90 17.26 20.65
CA ALA A 4 26.93 18.23 19.55
C ALA A 4 26.64 17.61 18.16
N HIS A 5 26.60 16.28 18.06
CA HIS A 5 26.33 15.55 16.81
C HIS A 5 24.87 15.16 16.59
N ARG A 6 23.96 15.36 17.56
CA ARG A 6 22.53 15.08 17.38
C ARG A 6 21.84 15.96 16.34
N ASN A 7 22.40 17.14 16.05
CA ASN A 7 21.84 18.09 15.07
C ASN A 7 22.22 17.79 13.60
N ARG A 8 22.88 16.67 13.29
CA ARG A 8 23.16 16.33 11.89
C ARG A 8 22.09 15.38 11.37
N SER A 9 21.25 15.92 10.50
CA SER A 9 20.30 15.26 9.59
C SER A 9 20.90 14.16 8.69
N ASN A 10 22.20 13.87 8.81
CA ASN A 10 22.89 12.82 8.08
C ASN A 10 23.46 11.77 9.05
N PRO A 11 23.00 10.51 8.97
CA PRO A 11 23.57 9.43 9.76
C PRO A 11 25.08 9.29 9.46
N VAL A 12 25.85 8.88 10.47
CA VAL A 12 27.30 8.65 10.31
C VAL A 12 27.49 7.57 9.22
N PRO A 13 28.25 7.86 8.15
CA PRO A 13 28.46 6.89 7.08
C PRO A 13 29.26 5.70 7.61
N PHE A 14 28.91 4.50 7.14
CA PHE A 14 29.76 3.34 7.37
C PHE A 14 30.92 3.41 6.38
N THR A 15 32.13 3.55 6.89
CA THR A 15 33.34 3.79 6.09
C THR A 15 34.26 2.58 6.15
N ALA A 16 35.31 2.56 5.30
CA ALA A 16 36.38 1.57 5.41
C ALA A 16 37.02 1.55 6.80
N TRP A 17 37.07 2.69 7.50
CA TRP A 17 37.51 2.74 8.88
C TRP A 17 36.55 2.02 9.82
N THR A 18 35.24 2.20 9.66
CA THR A 18 34.22 1.50 10.45
C THR A 18 34.29 -0.02 10.23
N GLU A 19 34.50 -0.46 8.98
CA GLU A 19 34.70 -1.87 8.67
C GLU A 19 35.94 -2.42 9.36
N HIS A 20 37.06 -1.69 9.31
CA HIS A 20 38.29 -2.08 10.01
C HIS A 20 38.09 -2.18 11.54
N CYS A 21 37.32 -1.27 12.14
CA CYS A 21 36.95 -1.40 13.55
C CYS A 21 36.11 -2.66 13.82
N CYS A 22 35.18 -3.00 12.93
CA CYS A 22 34.38 -4.23 13.05
C CYS A 22 35.24 -5.49 12.91
N GLU A 23 36.25 -5.47 12.04
CA GLU A 23 37.24 -6.55 11.92
C GLU A 23 38.04 -6.71 13.21
N LEU A 24 38.60 -5.62 13.76
CA LEU A 24 39.35 -5.64 15.01
C LEU A 24 38.50 -6.15 16.17
N LEU A 25 37.25 -5.68 16.30
CA LEU A 25 36.31 -6.18 17.30
C LEU A 25 36.00 -7.67 17.15
N THR A 26 35.95 -8.17 15.92
CA THR A 26 35.68 -9.59 15.66
C THR A 26 36.92 -10.45 15.94
N GLN A 27 38.11 -9.99 15.56
CA GLN A 27 39.38 -10.72 15.72
C GLN A 27 39.86 -10.74 17.18
N HIS A 28 39.57 -9.68 17.94
CA HIS A 28 40.00 -9.50 19.32
C HIS A 28 38.80 -9.49 20.30
N ALA A 29 37.70 -10.16 19.95
CA ALA A 29 36.51 -10.23 20.81
C ALA A 29 36.86 -10.88 22.17
N GLU A 30 36.68 -10.14 23.26
CA GLU A 30 36.82 -10.67 24.61
C GLU A 30 35.51 -11.31 25.08
N CYS A 31 34.38 -10.85 24.53
CA CYS A 31 33.07 -11.40 24.80
C CYS A 31 32.26 -11.64 23.51
N PRO A 32 31.25 -12.53 23.52
CA PRO A 32 30.39 -12.76 22.36
C PRO A 32 29.66 -11.50 21.86
N GLY A 33 29.46 -10.52 22.76
CA GLY A 33 28.84 -9.24 22.44
C GLY A 33 29.62 -8.40 21.43
N ASP A 34 30.95 -8.49 21.42
CA ASP A 34 31.80 -7.71 20.50
C ASP A 34 31.58 -8.12 19.05
N ALA A 35 31.54 -9.43 18.82
CA ALA A 35 31.22 -10.00 17.52
C ALA A 35 29.77 -9.65 17.11
N VAL A 36 28.81 -9.76 18.03
CA VAL A 36 27.41 -9.37 17.79
C VAL A 36 27.31 -7.91 17.37
N LEU A 37 27.99 -6.99 18.06
CA LEU A 37 27.99 -5.57 17.75
C LEU A 37 28.58 -5.29 16.36
N ALA A 38 29.72 -5.90 16.04
CA ALA A 38 30.36 -5.77 14.74
C ALA A 38 29.43 -6.21 13.60
N TRP A 39 28.72 -7.33 13.78
CA TRP A 39 27.74 -7.82 12.80
C TRP A 39 26.49 -6.94 12.70
N LEU A 40 25.96 -6.45 13.82
CA LEU A 40 24.83 -5.51 13.80
C LEU A 40 25.18 -4.22 13.05
N ALA A 41 26.40 -3.71 13.19
CA ALA A 41 26.85 -2.53 12.47
C ALA A 41 26.88 -2.76 10.95
N ARG A 42 27.41 -3.89 10.50
CA ARG A 42 27.45 -4.29 9.08
C ARG A 42 26.04 -4.46 8.49
N LEU A 43 25.17 -5.17 9.19
CA LEU A 43 23.79 -5.40 8.75
C LEU A 43 22.97 -4.10 8.75
N GLY A 44 23.16 -3.26 9.76
CA GLY A 44 22.50 -1.95 9.83
C GLY A 44 22.93 -1.01 8.70
N CYS A 45 24.20 -1.08 8.27
CA CYS A 45 24.69 -0.37 7.09
C CYS A 45 23.90 -0.76 5.84
N THR A 46 23.77 -2.07 5.57
CA THR A 46 23.03 -2.58 4.41
C THR A 46 21.61 -2.04 4.35
N VAL A 47 20.88 -2.03 5.46
CA VAL A 47 19.50 -1.50 5.48
C VAL A 47 19.48 0.00 5.25
N ARG A 48 20.37 0.76 5.89
CA ARG A 48 20.43 2.21 5.72
C ARG A 48 20.72 2.59 4.27
N ASP A 49 21.65 1.89 3.63
CA ASP A 49 22.04 2.17 2.25
C ASP A 49 20.91 1.72 1.28
N ALA A 50 20.21 0.64 1.59
CA ALA A 50 19.02 0.21 0.85
C ALA A 50 17.87 1.22 1.00
N TRP A 51 17.67 1.77 2.19
CA TRP A 51 16.67 2.83 2.44
C TRP A 51 16.99 4.09 1.63
N ALA A 52 18.25 4.52 1.62
CA ALA A 52 18.69 5.65 0.80
C ALA A 52 18.40 5.40 -0.68
N ALA A 53 18.71 4.20 -1.19
CA ALA A 53 18.43 3.82 -2.58
C ALA A 53 16.93 3.90 -2.95
N VAL A 54 16.05 3.41 -2.07
CA VAL A 54 14.60 3.44 -2.28
C VAL A 54 14.08 4.89 -2.26
N ARG A 55 14.55 5.71 -1.32
CA ARG A 55 14.14 7.11 -1.22
C ARG A 55 14.60 7.94 -2.41
N ASP A 56 15.85 7.76 -2.83
CA ASP A 56 16.44 8.50 -3.94
C ASP A 56 15.79 8.11 -5.28
N ALA A 57 15.31 6.86 -5.41
CA ALA A 57 14.51 6.42 -6.54
C ALA A 57 13.13 7.09 -6.60
N GLY A 58 12.50 7.37 -5.46
CA GLY A 58 11.18 7.99 -5.37
C GLY A 58 11.15 9.50 -5.57
N ALA A 59 12.27 10.20 -5.38
CA ALA A 59 12.36 11.66 -5.40
C ALA A 59 12.26 12.33 -6.79
N GLY A 60 11.75 11.62 -7.81
CA GLY A 60 11.32 12.23 -9.07
C GLY A 60 12.42 12.90 -9.90
N SER A 61 13.68 12.47 -9.76
CA SER A 61 14.73 12.95 -10.65
C SER A 61 14.37 12.55 -12.09
N ASN A 62 14.07 13.55 -12.93
CA ASN A 62 13.73 13.39 -14.36
C ASN A 62 14.80 12.63 -15.18
N ASN A 63 15.94 12.29 -14.57
CA ASN A 63 16.95 11.45 -15.17
C ASN A 63 16.64 9.96 -14.98
N HIS A 64 16.15 9.33 -16.04
CA HIS A 64 15.94 7.88 -16.17
C HIS A 64 17.20 7.05 -15.80
N SER A 65 18.40 7.64 -15.94
CA SER A 65 19.67 7.02 -15.53
C SER A 65 19.79 6.80 -14.01
N SER A 66 19.13 7.64 -13.18
CA SER A 66 19.20 7.54 -11.72
C SER A 66 18.43 6.36 -11.14
N SER A 67 17.28 6.01 -11.76
CA SER A 67 16.46 4.87 -11.34
C SER A 67 17.17 3.53 -11.60
N ASN A 68 17.75 3.36 -12.79
CA ASN A 68 18.53 2.16 -13.13
C ASN A 68 19.76 1.99 -12.20
N SER A 69 20.42 3.10 -11.85
CA SER A 69 21.53 3.11 -10.90
C SER A 69 21.08 2.65 -9.51
N SER A 70 19.95 3.16 -9.03
CA SER A 70 19.41 2.81 -7.70
C SER A 70 18.99 1.34 -7.64
N ALA A 71 18.43 0.81 -8.72
CA ALA A 71 18.03 -0.59 -8.81
C ALA A 71 19.23 -1.55 -8.79
N LEU A 72 20.27 -1.24 -9.56
CA LEU A 72 21.51 -2.02 -9.55
C LEU A 72 22.17 -1.99 -8.17
N LEU A 73 22.17 -0.82 -7.52
CA LEU A 73 22.67 -0.67 -6.15
C LEU A 73 21.87 -1.52 -5.17
N PHE A 74 20.53 -1.50 -5.26
CA PHE A 74 19.66 -2.33 -4.43
C PHE A 74 19.91 -3.83 -4.62
N ARG A 75 20.11 -4.29 -5.86
CA ARG A 75 20.49 -5.69 -6.16
C ARG A 75 21.87 -6.05 -5.63
N GLY A 76 22.81 -5.12 -5.67
CA GLY A 76 24.13 -5.27 -5.04
C GLY A 76 24.02 -5.47 -3.53
N LEU A 77 23.18 -4.67 -2.87
CA LEU A 77 22.91 -4.78 -1.43
C LEU A 77 22.22 -6.12 -1.08
N GLU A 78 21.30 -6.61 -1.90
CA GLU A 78 20.72 -7.96 -1.73
C GLU A 78 21.79 -9.05 -1.78
N ALA A 79 22.72 -8.97 -2.74
CA ALA A 79 23.80 -9.94 -2.86
C ALA A 79 24.77 -9.87 -1.67
N GLN A 80 25.18 -8.66 -1.29
CA GLN A 80 26.04 -8.41 -0.14
C GLN A 80 25.42 -8.94 1.16
N PHE A 81 24.11 -8.74 1.34
CA PHE A 81 23.40 -9.25 2.51
C PHE A 81 23.40 -10.78 2.58
N ARG A 82 23.18 -11.47 1.45
CA ARG A 82 23.26 -12.94 1.41
C ARG A 82 24.66 -13.45 1.73
N GLU A 83 25.70 -12.76 1.27
CA GLU A 83 27.09 -13.08 1.62
C GLU A 83 27.36 -12.86 3.13
N GLN A 84 26.87 -11.76 3.69
CA GLN A 84 26.93 -11.49 5.14
C GLN A 84 26.22 -12.58 5.95
N GLN A 85 25.05 -13.04 5.52
CA GLN A 85 24.35 -14.15 6.17
C GLN A 85 25.14 -15.46 6.11
N ALA A 86 25.70 -15.80 4.94
CA ALA A 86 26.45 -17.04 4.74
C ALA A 86 27.75 -17.09 5.54
N SER A 87 28.33 -15.92 5.86
CA SER A 87 29.56 -15.79 6.64
C SER A 87 29.32 -15.62 8.14
N LEU A 88 28.06 -15.54 8.58
CA LEU A 88 27.70 -15.29 9.98
C LEU A 88 27.97 -16.52 10.86
N PRO A 89 28.79 -16.41 11.93
CA PRO A 89 29.02 -17.53 12.84
C PRO A 89 27.73 -17.94 13.56
N PRO A 90 27.46 -19.24 13.78
CA PRO A 90 26.21 -19.70 14.43
C PRO A 90 25.96 -19.06 15.80
N ALA A 91 27.01 -18.88 16.61
CA ALA A 91 26.92 -18.24 17.92
C ALA A 91 26.42 -16.78 17.84
N VAL A 92 26.80 -16.06 16.78
CA VAL A 92 26.34 -14.68 16.54
C VAL A 92 24.94 -14.68 15.94
N SER A 93 24.68 -15.58 14.98
CA SER A 93 23.38 -15.67 14.30
C SER A 93 22.21 -15.97 15.23
N ASN A 94 22.46 -16.66 16.34
CA ASN A 94 21.44 -17.00 17.33
C ASN A 94 21.16 -15.87 18.33
N ALA A 95 21.98 -14.82 18.37
CA ALA A 95 21.74 -13.68 19.24
C ALA A 95 20.46 -12.94 18.80
N LEU A 96 19.56 -12.69 19.76
CA LEU A 96 18.27 -12.05 19.51
C LEU A 96 18.33 -10.78 18.64
N PRO A 97 19.18 -9.77 18.95
CA PRO A 97 19.22 -8.55 18.13
C PRO A 97 19.69 -8.82 16.69
N VAL A 98 20.55 -9.82 16.48
CA VAL A 98 21.00 -10.23 15.15
C VAL A 98 19.86 -10.90 14.39
N ARG A 99 19.12 -11.81 15.03
CA ARG A 99 17.94 -12.46 14.41
C ARG A 99 16.89 -11.44 14.01
N LEU A 100 16.57 -10.48 14.89
CA LEU A 100 15.64 -9.38 14.58
C LEU A 100 16.15 -8.55 13.40
N GLN A 101 17.43 -8.17 13.39
CA GLN A 101 18.03 -7.41 12.30
C GLN A 101 18.04 -8.19 10.97
N LEU A 102 18.32 -9.50 10.98
CA LEU A 102 18.31 -10.34 9.79
C LEU A 102 16.91 -10.43 9.17
N LEU A 103 15.91 -10.78 9.98
CA LEU A 103 14.50 -10.85 9.54
C LEU A 103 14.02 -9.50 9.01
N PHE A 104 14.35 -8.42 9.73
CA PHE A 104 14.06 -7.05 9.32
C PHE A 104 14.69 -6.71 7.97
N THR A 105 15.98 -7.00 7.80
CA THR A 105 16.70 -6.71 6.56
C THR A 105 16.12 -7.50 5.38
N GLU A 106 15.74 -8.77 5.59
CA GLU A 106 15.08 -9.60 4.57
C GLU A 106 13.78 -8.98 4.10
N PHE A 107 12.82 -8.76 5.01
CA PHE A 107 11.54 -8.21 4.59
C PHE A 107 11.67 -6.78 4.09
N PHE A 108 12.66 -6.01 4.56
CA PHE A 108 12.93 -4.66 4.06
C PHE A 108 13.47 -4.69 2.63
N LEU A 109 14.40 -5.58 2.31
CA LEU A 109 14.90 -5.72 0.94
C LEU A 109 13.83 -6.28 0.00
N LEU A 110 12.94 -7.15 0.49
CA LEU A 110 11.85 -7.69 -0.33
C LEU A 110 10.67 -6.72 -0.48
N GLY A 111 10.39 -5.94 0.57
CA GLY A 111 9.17 -5.17 0.79
C GLY A 111 9.37 -3.68 1.04
N GLY A 112 10.57 -3.14 0.88
CA GLY A 112 10.90 -1.75 1.23
C GLY A 112 10.06 -0.72 0.48
N PHE A 113 9.58 -1.06 -0.72
CA PHE A 113 8.62 -0.25 -1.48
C PHE A 113 7.26 -0.10 -0.75
N ILE A 114 6.84 -1.08 0.07
CA ILE A 114 5.61 -1.03 0.88
C ILE A 114 5.75 0.09 1.92
N LEU A 115 6.97 0.36 2.38
CA LEU A 115 7.28 1.44 3.31
C LEU A 115 7.42 2.79 2.59
N GLY A 116 7.55 2.79 1.25
CA GLY A 116 7.48 4.00 0.45
C GLY A 116 6.14 4.71 0.66
N MET A 117 6.19 5.96 1.08
CA MET A 117 5.00 6.81 1.11
C MET A 117 4.58 7.10 -0.34
N PRO A 118 3.27 7.15 -0.63
CA PRO A 118 2.80 7.79 -1.86
C PRO A 118 3.42 9.19 -1.89
N THR A 119 4.32 9.45 -2.83
CA THR A 119 4.78 10.81 -3.05
C THR A 119 3.55 11.61 -3.49
N ALA A 120 3.38 12.83 -2.95
CA ALA A 120 2.21 13.68 -3.16
C ALA A 120 1.93 14.02 -4.65
N ASN A 121 2.81 13.61 -5.57
CA ASN A 121 2.53 13.66 -6.98
C ASN A 121 1.70 12.43 -7.36
N PRO A 122 0.41 12.61 -7.73
CA PRO A 122 -0.38 11.51 -8.27
C PRO A 122 0.38 10.92 -9.45
N LEU A 123 0.81 9.67 -9.29
CA LEU A 123 1.52 8.90 -10.31
C LEU A 123 0.72 9.00 -11.60
N GLN A 124 1.32 9.59 -12.63
CA GLN A 124 0.67 9.71 -13.93
C GLN A 124 0.23 8.32 -14.42
N PRO A 125 -0.94 8.22 -15.08
CA PRO A 125 -1.44 6.95 -15.57
C PRO A 125 -0.36 6.29 -16.43
N ILE A 126 0.05 5.10 -16.00
CA ILE A 126 1.14 4.33 -16.59
C ILE A 126 0.66 3.83 -17.96
N THR A 127 0.93 4.59 -19.02
CA THR A 127 0.51 4.27 -20.39
C THR A 127 1.41 3.24 -21.09
N SER A 128 2.44 2.74 -20.42
CA SER A 128 3.34 1.72 -20.96
C SER A 128 3.80 0.78 -19.85
N CYS A 129 4.06 -0.50 -20.17
CA CYS A 129 4.65 -1.50 -19.28
C CYS A 129 6.08 -1.11 -18.84
N SER A 130 6.20 0.02 -18.13
CA SER A 130 7.43 0.50 -17.55
C SER A 130 7.92 -0.55 -16.56
N THR A 131 9.09 -1.09 -16.85
CA THR A 131 9.85 -1.95 -15.96
C THR A 131 10.37 -1.09 -14.82
N ASP A 132 9.49 -0.70 -13.89
CA ASP A 132 9.93 -0.17 -12.61
C ASP A 132 10.70 -1.29 -11.89
N PRO A 133 12.02 -1.17 -11.73
CA PRO A 133 12.84 -2.22 -11.15
C PRO A 133 12.56 -2.44 -9.65
N PHE A 134 11.87 -1.50 -9.00
CA PHE A 134 11.44 -1.60 -7.61
C PHE A 134 10.05 -2.21 -7.44
N ARG A 135 9.35 -2.45 -8.56
CA ARG A 135 8.07 -3.14 -8.51
C ARG A 135 8.30 -4.59 -8.05
N PRO A 136 7.63 -5.03 -7.00
CA PRO A 136 7.89 -6.32 -6.40
C PRO A 136 7.10 -7.37 -7.16
N SER A 137 7.75 -8.49 -7.49
CA SER A 137 7.00 -9.63 -7.99
C SER A 137 6.09 -10.19 -6.87
N PRO A 138 4.96 -10.82 -7.22
CA PRO A 138 4.12 -11.51 -6.23
C PRO A 138 4.91 -12.50 -5.36
N VAL A 139 5.91 -13.19 -5.94
CA VAL A 139 6.80 -14.10 -5.22
C VAL A 139 7.62 -13.37 -4.15
N ARG A 140 8.17 -12.18 -4.45
CA ARG A 140 8.89 -11.37 -3.46
C ARG A 140 7.97 -10.89 -2.34
N LEU A 141 6.73 -10.56 -2.67
CA LEU A 141 5.71 -10.18 -1.69
C LEU A 141 5.35 -11.32 -0.74
N THR A 142 5.07 -12.51 -1.28
CA THR A 142 4.81 -13.71 -0.47
C THR A 142 6.00 -14.02 0.45
N ALA A 143 7.24 -13.90 -0.06
CA ALA A 143 8.43 -14.07 0.76
C ALA A 143 8.53 -12.99 1.85
N CYS A 144 8.29 -11.72 1.51
CA CYS A 144 8.27 -10.60 2.47
C CYS A 144 7.29 -10.87 3.61
N VAL A 145 6.04 -11.26 3.30
CA VAL A 145 5.01 -11.63 4.28
C VAL A 145 5.49 -12.75 5.20
N SER A 146 6.16 -13.76 4.66
CA SER A 146 6.71 -14.88 5.44
C SER A 146 7.79 -14.43 6.43
N TYR A 147 8.65 -13.47 6.05
CA TYR A 147 9.67 -12.93 6.95
C TYR A 147 9.08 -11.98 8.00
N VAL A 148 8.06 -11.19 7.64
CA VAL A 148 7.32 -10.35 8.60
C VAL A 148 6.61 -11.23 9.62
N ALA A 149 5.93 -12.30 9.20
CA ALA A 149 5.30 -13.26 10.12
C ALA A 149 6.32 -13.83 11.12
N GLN A 150 7.47 -14.31 10.63
CA GLN A 150 8.55 -14.81 11.48
C GLN A 150 9.10 -13.75 12.45
N PHE A 151 9.17 -12.49 12.03
CA PHE A 151 9.59 -11.38 12.89
C PHE A 151 8.58 -11.12 14.01
N LEU A 152 7.28 -11.09 13.69
CA LEU A 152 6.21 -10.93 14.68
C LEU A 152 6.16 -12.11 15.65
N ASP A 153 6.32 -13.33 15.15
CA ASP A 153 6.37 -14.55 15.96
C ASP A 153 7.57 -14.56 16.90
N LEU A 154 8.74 -14.12 16.43
CA LEU A 154 9.91 -13.97 17.27
C LEU A 154 9.64 -13.00 18.42
N ILE A 155 9.06 -11.83 18.15
CA ILE A 155 8.71 -10.85 19.18
C ILE A 155 7.66 -11.41 20.15
N ARG A 156 6.64 -12.11 19.64
CA ARG A 156 5.61 -12.76 20.45
C ARG A 156 6.18 -13.83 21.40
N SER A 157 7.27 -14.48 21.01
CA SER A 157 7.93 -15.48 21.85
C SER A 157 8.77 -14.89 22.99
N LEU A 158 9.01 -13.58 23.00
CA LEU A 158 9.86 -12.94 24.00
C LEU A 158 9.10 -12.63 25.30
N PRO A 159 9.73 -12.80 26.47
CA PRO A 159 9.18 -12.31 27.72
C PRO A 159 9.23 -10.77 27.76
N SER A 160 8.33 -10.16 28.54
CA SER A 160 8.25 -8.69 28.66
C SER A 160 9.55 -8.05 29.17
N SER A 161 10.37 -8.80 29.92
CA SER A 161 11.68 -8.33 30.39
C SER A 161 12.68 -8.11 29.24
N GLU A 162 12.66 -8.97 28.21
CA GLU A 162 13.52 -8.82 27.04
C GLU A 162 13.05 -7.65 26.16
N LEU A 163 11.73 -7.47 26.02
CA LEU A 163 11.16 -6.32 25.32
C LEU A 163 11.55 -4.99 26.01
N ALA A 164 11.65 -4.97 27.33
CA ALA A 164 12.09 -3.78 28.06
C ALA A 164 13.56 -3.43 27.80
N CYS A 165 14.38 -4.40 27.36
CA CYS A 165 15.78 -4.21 27.01
C CYS A 165 16.01 -3.82 25.54
N PHE A 166 14.95 -3.70 24.74
CA PHE A 166 15.06 -3.30 23.33
C PHE A 166 15.74 -1.93 23.21
N ALA A 167 16.72 -1.84 22.32
CA ALA A 167 17.31 -0.57 21.94
C ALA A 167 16.33 0.22 21.06
N ASN A 168 16.57 1.52 20.89
CA ASN A 168 15.76 2.37 20.00
C ASN A 168 15.66 1.79 18.57
N GLY A 169 16.74 1.15 18.09
CA GLY A 169 16.73 0.48 16.80
C GLY A 169 15.73 -0.68 16.74
N ASP A 170 15.60 -1.47 17.82
CA ASP A 170 14.68 -2.61 17.85
C ASP A 170 13.23 -2.16 17.83
N TRP A 171 12.91 -1.11 18.59
CA TRP A 171 11.59 -0.47 18.55
C TRP A 171 11.28 0.12 17.17
N GLY A 172 12.24 0.80 16.53
CA GLY A 172 12.06 1.30 15.16
C GLY A 172 11.75 0.19 14.15
N ARG A 173 12.44 -0.96 14.25
CA ARG A 173 12.16 -2.14 13.40
C ARG A 173 10.78 -2.72 13.66
N LEU A 174 10.36 -2.80 14.93
CA LEU A 174 9.01 -3.24 15.29
C LEU A 174 7.95 -2.31 14.69
N VAL A 175 8.11 -0.99 14.81
CA VAL A 175 7.18 -0.02 14.21
C VAL A 175 7.08 -0.25 12.70
N LEU A 176 8.21 -0.38 12.00
CA LEU A 176 8.19 -0.64 10.55
C LEU A 176 7.56 -2.00 10.20
N ALA A 177 7.78 -3.05 11.01
CA ALA A 177 7.11 -4.35 10.81
C ALA A 177 5.59 -4.24 10.98
N VAL A 178 5.12 -3.50 11.98
CA VAL A 178 3.69 -3.20 12.22
C VAL A 178 3.09 -2.44 11.03
N VAL A 179 3.82 -1.46 10.50
CA VAL A 179 3.41 -0.70 9.31
C VAL A 179 3.29 -1.59 8.08
N VAL A 180 4.30 -2.42 7.80
CA VAL A 180 4.25 -3.35 6.66
C VAL A 180 3.08 -4.30 6.84
N SER A 181 2.92 -4.91 8.02
CA SER A 181 1.83 -5.84 8.35
C SER A 181 0.46 -5.23 8.11
N MET A 182 0.27 -3.98 8.57
CA MET A 182 -0.93 -3.20 8.34
C MET A 182 -1.17 -3.00 6.84
N ARG A 183 -0.17 -2.56 6.08
CA ARG A 183 -0.30 -2.28 4.64
C ARG A 183 -0.63 -3.52 3.82
N VAL A 184 0.06 -4.63 4.05
CA VAL A 184 -0.14 -5.86 3.26
C VAL A 184 -1.41 -6.62 3.60
N SER A 185 -2.00 -6.37 4.77
CA SER A 185 -3.26 -7.01 5.21
C SER A 185 -4.50 -6.56 4.42
N PHE A 186 -4.39 -5.47 3.67
CA PHE A 186 -5.48 -4.88 2.89
C PHE A 186 -5.09 -4.80 1.41
N PRO A 187 -6.08 -4.68 0.49
CA PRO A 187 -5.80 -4.46 -0.91
C PRO A 187 -4.92 -3.21 -1.10
N LEU A 188 -3.79 -3.37 -1.77
CA LEU A 188 -2.89 -2.24 -2.04
C LEU A 188 -3.55 -1.33 -3.10
N PRO A 189 -3.51 0.01 -2.95
CA PRO A 189 -4.19 0.96 -3.85
C PRO A 189 -3.77 0.83 -5.32
N HIS A 190 -2.53 0.39 -5.52
CA HIS A 190 -2.05 -0.10 -6.79
C HIS A 190 -2.05 -1.61 -6.69
N ASP A 191 -3.22 -2.20 -6.90
CA ASP A 191 -3.29 -3.59 -7.28
C ASP A 191 -2.51 -3.68 -8.59
N THR A 192 -1.22 -3.92 -8.45
CA THR A 192 -0.22 -3.99 -9.51
C THR A 192 -0.50 -5.18 -10.43
N THR A 193 -1.56 -5.94 -10.15
CA THR A 193 -2.09 -7.03 -10.94
C THR A 193 -3.52 -6.77 -11.42
N ALA A 194 -4.19 -5.69 -10.98
CA ALA A 194 -5.46 -5.24 -11.54
C ALA A 194 -5.21 -4.68 -12.95
N ARG A 195 -5.20 -5.62 -13.91
CA ARG A 195 -5.22 -5.41 -15.35
C ARG A 195 -4.11 -4.48 -15.84
N CYS A 196 -2.94 -5.06 -16.11
CA CYS A 196 -2.27 -4.60 -17.31
C CYS A 196 -3.28 -4.70 -18.45
N GLU A 197 -3.74 -3.57 -18.99
CA GLU A 197 -4.65 -3.53 -20.16
C GLU A 197 -4.04 -4.27 -21.36
N CYS A 198 -2.73 -4.52 -21.32
CA CYS A 198 -2.03 -5.36 -22.27
C CYS A 198 -2.56 -6.80 -22.35
N GLY A 199 -3.26 -7.33 -21.34
CA GLY A 199 -3.77 -8.71 -21.33
C GLY A 199 -2.68 -9.80 -21.27
N CYS A 200 -1.39 -9.41 -21.22
CA CYS A 200 -0.24 -10.31 -21.28
C CYS A 200 0.13 -10.95 -19.93
N CYS A 201 -0.37 -10.43 -18.80
CA CYS A 201 0.09 -10.80 -17.46
C CYS A 201 -1.04 -11.40 -16.62
N PRO A 202 -1.28 -12.72 -16.71
CA PRO A 202 -2.23 -13.43 -15.86
C PRO A 202 -1.58 -13.80 -14.53
N SER A 203 -1.20 -12.84 -13.70
CA SER A 203 -0.80 -13.13 -12.32
C SER A 203 -1.95 -12.72 -11.39
N PRO A 204 -2.55 -13.67 -10.65
CA PRO A 204 -3.49 -13.31 -9.59
C PRO A 204 -2.76 -12.40 -8.59
N GLY A 205 -3.43 -11.35 -8.14
CA GLY A 205 -2.89 -10.47 -7.12
C GLY A 205 -2.60 -11.19 -5.82
N LEU A 206 -1.81 -10.53 -4.97
CA LEU A 206 -1.55 -11.03 -3.63
C LEU A 206 -2.89 -11.10 -2.87
N ASP A 207 -3.34 -12.31 -2.55
CA ASP A 207 -4.58 -12.50 -1.80
C ASP A 207 -4.41 -11.96 -0.38
N SER A 208 -5.06 -10.84 -0.08
CA SER A 208 -5.03 -10.22 1.25
C SER A 208 -5.59 -11.14 2.33
N ALA A 209 -6.47 -12.10 2.01
CA ALA A 209 -6.96 -13.07 2.99
C ALA A 209 -5.85 -14.04 3.42
N TRP A 210 -5.13 -14.63 2.46
CA TRP A 210 -3.92 -15.40 2.74
C TRP A 210 -2.89 -14.60 3.54
N VAL A 211 -2.66 -13.33 3.21
CA VAL A 211 -1.70 -12.49 3.96
C VAL A 211 -2.12 -12.33 5.42
N ARG A 212 -3.41 -12.06 5.68
CA ARG A 212 -3.91 -11.91 7.06
C ARG A 212 -3.78 -13.21 7.86
N ASP A 213 -4.06 -14.35 7.23
CA ASP A 213 -3.89 -15.68 7.84
C ASP A 213 -2.41 -15.94 8.16
N GLN A 214 -1.52 -15.69 7.19
CA GLN A 214 -0.09 -15.93 7.32
C GLN A 214 0.59 -15.04 8.37
N LEU A 215 0.14 -13.79 8.52
CA LEU A 215 0.72 -12.86 9.49
C LEU A 215 0.19 -13.06 10.92
N ASP A 216 -1.03 -13.57 11.08
CA ASP A 216 -1.78 -13.54 12.36
C ASP A 216 -1.67 -12.16 13.05
N PHE A 217 -1.75 -11.08 12.27
CA PHE A 217 -1.43 -9.74 12.77
C PHE A 217 -2.41 -9.29 13.87
N ALA A 218 -3.68 -9.69 13.76
CA ALA A 218 -4.67 -9.49 14.82
C ALA A 218 -4.28 -10.20 16.14
N GLY A 219 -3.79 -11.44 16.04
CA GLY A 219 -3.29 -12.22 17.16
C GLY A 219 -2.06 -11.55 17.80
N PHE A 220 -1.12 -11.09 16.98
CA PHE A 220 0.04 -10.33 17.42
C PHE A 220 -0.35 -9.04 18.18
N LEU A 221 -1.24 -8.22 17.62
CA LEU A 221 -1.71 -6.99 18.26
C LEU A 221 -2.44 -7.28 19.57
N ARG A 222 -3.25 -8.34 19.62
CA ARG A 222 -3.91 -8.78 20.86
C ARG A 222 -2.88 -9.16 21.93
N PHE A 223 -1.88 -9.97 21.58
CA PHE A 223 -0.80 -10.36 22.49
C PHE A 223 -0.05 -9.14 23.04
N MET A 224 0.32 -8.20 22.17
CA MET A 224 1.04 -7.00 22.60
C MET A 224 0.17 -6.05 23.45
N THR A 225 -1.16 -6.18 23.43
CA THR A 225 -2.10 -5.28 24.12
C THR A 225 -2.82 -5.91 25.31
N GLU A 226 -2.61 -7.20 25.60
CA GLU A 226 -3.37 -7.96 26.61
C GLU A 226 -3.28 -7.36 28.02
N GLU A 227 -2.17 -6.73 28.35
CA GLU A 227 -1.94 -6.07 29.65
C GLU A 227 -1.87 -4.54 29.53
N ALA A 228 -2.40 -3.95 28.46
CA ALA A 228 -2.41 -2.51 28.31
C ALA A 228 -3.28 -1.88 29.44
N PRO A 229 -2.73 -0.97 30.26
CA PRO A 229 -3.54 -0.28 31.26
C PRO A 229 -4.64 0.52 30.56
N THR A 230 -5.89 0.31 30.97
CA THR A 230 -7.06 1.00 30.40
C THR A 230 -7.05 2.50 30.68
N ASP A 231 -6.25 2.94 31.67
CA ASP A 231 -6.12 4.32 32.09
C ASP A 231 -4.69 4.86 31.85
N LEU A 232 -4.60 5.83 30.93
CA LEU A 232 -3.39 6.58 30.60
C LEU A 232 -2.73 7.24 31.83
N ALA A 233 -3.53 7.65 32.82
CA ALA A 233 -3.00 8.29 34.04
C ALA A 233 -2.25 7.28 34.93
N THR A 234 -2.62 6.00 34.87
CA THR A 234 -1.93 4.93 35.59
C THR A 234 -0.64 4.51 34.87
N ALA A 235 -0.63 4.52 33.53
CA ALA A 235 0.56 4.28 32.71
C ALA A 235 1.66 5.32 32.97
N ALA A 236 1.30 6.60 33.08
CA ALA A 236 2.23 7.70 33.32
C ALA A 236 3.06 7.56 34.61
N LYS A 237 2.56 6.82 35.61
CA LYS A 237 3.25 6.61 36.89
C LYS A 237 4.30 5.48 36.85
N ARG A 238 4.26 4.62 35.83
CA ARG A 238 5.20 3.51 35.59
C ARG A 238 5.71 3.60 34.15
N ALA A 239 6.27 4.75 33.79
CA ALA A 239 6.67 5.05 32.42
C ALA A 239 7.86 4.19 31.95
N ASP A 240 7.61 2.90 31.70
CA ASP A 240 8.48 2.06 30.90
C ASP A 240 8.07 2.17 29.42
N ILE A 241 9.06 2.01 28.54
CA ILE A 241 8.86 2.12 27.08
C ILE A 241 7.86 1.05 26.61
N VAL A 242 7.86 -0.13 27.23
CA VAL A 242 6.95 -1.23 26.88
C VAL A 242 5.50 -0.82 27.07
N SER A 243 5.12 -0.25 28.21
CA SER A 243 3.76 0.20 28.51
C SER A 243 3.31 1.30 27.56
N ALA A 244 4.20 2.24 27.22
CA ALA A 244 3.92 3.26 26.19
C ALA A 244 3.66 2.59 24.82
N SER A 245 4.50 1.65 24.41
CA SER A 245 4.32 0.89 23.17
C SER A 245 3.01 0.09 23.16
N LYS A 246 2.59 -0.50 24.30
CA LYS A 246 1.29 -1.20 24.42
C LYS A 246 0.11 -0.28 24.11
N VAL A 247 0.14 0.96 24.62
CA VAL A 247 -0.90 1.97 24.35
C VAL A 247 -0.96 2.32 22.87
N VAL A 248 0.18 2.57 22.22
CA VAL A 248 0.23 2.87 20.79
C VAL A 248 -0.29 1.70 19.96
N LEU A 249 0.12 0.47 20.28
CA LEU A 249 -0.34 -0.74 19.59
C LEU A 249 -1.83 -1.00 19.81
N ALA A 250 -2.44 -0.56 20.93
CA ALA A 250 -3.88 -0.63 21.13
C ALA A 250 -4.65 0.26 20.15
N VAL A 251 -4.14 1.45 19.84
CA VAL A 251 -4.71 2.33 18.82
C VAL A 251 -4.57 1.72 17.42
N VAL A 252 -3.41 1.12 17.12
CA VAL A 252 -3.20 0.40 15.85
C VAL A 252 -4.16 -0.78 15.73
N LYS A 253 -4.38 -1.52 16.81
CA LYS A 253 -5.36 -2.61 16.88
C LYS A 253 -6.77 -2.16 16.58
N GLU A 254 -7.26 -1.10 17.22
CA GLU A 254 -8.59 -0.56 16.96
C GLU A 254 -8.74 -0.13 15.48
N LYS A 255 -7.72 0.56 14.95
CA LYS A 255 -7.69 0.98 13.53
C LYS A 255 -7.69 -0.23 12.58
N TYR A 256 -6.94 -1.28 12.91
CA TYR A 256 -6.89 -2.51 12.12
C TYR A 256 -8.24 -3.25 12.12
N GLU A 257 -8.85 -3.43 13.30
CA GLU A 257 -10.14 -4.10 13.47
C GLU A 257 -11.26 -3.33 12.73
N ARG A 258 -11.31 -2.00 12.86
CA ARG A 258 -12.26 -1.17 12.12
C ARG A 258 -12.13 -1.32 10.60
N ARG A 259 -10.90 -1.35 10.07
CA ARG A 259 -10.68 -1.58 8.64
C ARG A 259 -11.11 -2.97 8.20
N LEU A 260 -10.89 -3.99 9.04
CA LEU A 260 -11.32 -5.35 8.75
C LEU A 260 -12.85 -5.44 8.67
N GLU A 261 -13.57 -4.79 9.59
CA GLU A 261 -15.03 -4.69 9.58
C GLU A 261 -15.54 -4.00 8.31
N LEU A 262 -14.95 -2.87 7.91
CA LEU A 262 -15.32 -2.17 6.68
C LEU A 262 -15.12 -3.04 5.43
N LEU A 263 -14.00 -3.77 5.36
CA LEU A 263 -13.74 -4.70 4.26
C LEU A 263 -14.78 -5.83 4.21
N GLN A 264 -15.16 -6.38 5.36
CA GLN A 264 -16.21 -7.40 5.44
C GLN A 264 -17.58 -6.85 5.02
N GLN A 265 -17.93 -5.62 5.43
CA GLN A 265 -19.16 -4.96 5.01
C GLN A 265 -19.19 -4.73 3.48
N GLN A 266 -18.07 -4.31 2.89
CA GLN A 266 -17.97 -4.12 1.44
C GLN A 266 -18.16 -5.42 0.66
N GLN A 267 -17.57 -6.53 1.13
CA GLN A 267 -17.77 -7.85 0.53
C GLN A 267 -19.24 -8.31 0.61
N GLN A 268 -19.92 -8.06 1.73
CA GLN A 268 -21.35 -8.39 1.87
C GLN A 268 -22.23 -7.54 0.95
N GLN A 269 -21.93 -6.24 0.78
CA GLN A 269 -22.66 -5.38 -0.14
C GLN A 269 -22.49 -5.80 -1.60
N GLN A 270 -21.29 -6.21 -2.02
CA GLN A 270 -21.06 -6.73 -3.38
C GLN A 270 -21.89 -7.99 -3.66
N GLN A 271 -21.92 -8.93 -2.71
CA GLN A 271 -22.74 -10.15 -2.85
C GLN A 271 -24.25 -9.84 -2.95
N GLN A 272 -24.74 -8.84 -2.22
CA GLN A 272 -26.15 -8.41 -2.33
C GLN A 272 -26.46 -7.75 -3.67
N GLN A 273 -25.53 -6.95 -4.23
CA GLN A 273 -25.71 -6.34 -5.55
C GLN A 273 -25.73 -7.39 -6.66
N GLU A 274 -24.87 -8.40 -6.61
CA GLU A 274 -24.87 -9.50 -7.58
C GLU A 274 -26.19 -10.30 -7.55
N GLN A 275 -26.74 -10.56 -6.35
CA GLN A 275 -28.05 -11.20 -6.23
C GLN A 275 -29.19 -10.36 -6.81
N GLN A 276 -29.18 -9.04 -6.60
CA GLN A 276 -30.20 -8.16 -7.19
C GLN A 276 -30.08 -8.11 -8.72
N GLN A 277 -28.87 -8.07 -9.27
CA GLN A 277 -28.69 -8.12 -10.72
C GLN A 277 -29.20 -9.43 -11.31
N GLN A 278 -28.91 -10.59 -10.68
CA GLN A 278 -29.43 -11.87 -11.14
C GLN A 278 -30.96 -11.92 -11.10
N GLN A 279 -31.62 -11.41 -10.06
CA GLN A 279 -33.09 -11.33 -10.02
C GLN A 279 -33.65 -10.43 -11.13
N GLN A 280 -33.02 -9.28 -11.37
CA GLN A 280 -33.48 -8.35 -12.40
C GLN A 280 -33.29 -8.94 -13.81
N GLU A 281 -32.20 -9.67 -14.04
CA GLU A 281 -31.94 -10.36 -15.30
C GLU A 281 -32.92 -11.52 -15.52
N GLN A 282 -33.29 -12.24 -14.46
CA GLN A 282 -34.31 -13.29 -14.50
C GLN A 282 -35.70 -12.72 -14.83
N GLN A 283 -36.10 -11.61 -14.19
CA GLN A 283 -37.34 -10.90 -14.57
C GLN A 283 -37.30 -10.39 -16.01
N ARG A 284 -36.14 -9.93 -16.49
CA ARG A 284 -35.98 -9.45 -17.86
C ARG A 284 -36.12 -10.61 -18.87
N GLN A 285 -35.60 -11.80 -18.55
CA GLN A 285 -35.80 -13.00 -19.36
C GLN A 285 -37.26 -13.45 -19.39
N GLU A 286 -37.96 -13.45 -18.25
CA GLU A 286 -39.40 -13.78 -18.21
C GLU A 286 -40.23 -12.79 -19.03
N GLN A 287 -39.91 -11.50 -18.94
CA GLN A 287 -40.61 -10.47 -19.70
C GLN A 287 -40.34 -10.59 -21.22
N GLN A 288 -39.12 -10.99 -21.61
CA GLN A 288 -38.81 -11.31 -23.00
C GLN A 288 -39.58 -12.55 -23.50
N GLN A 289 -39.66 -13.62 -22.71
CA GLN A 289 -40.47 -14.79 -23.07
C GLN A 289 -41.95 -14.42 -23.23
N HIS A 290 -42.51 -13.61 -22.32
CA HIS A 290 -43.90 -13.20 -22.41
C HIS A 290 -44.18 -12.35 -23.67
N LYS A 291 -43.28 -11.40 -24.00
CA LYS A 291 -43.37 -10.64 -25.26
C LYS A 291 -43.31 -11.53 -26.49
N GLN A 292 -42.44 -12.54 -26.49
CA GLN A 292 -42.31 -13.47 -27.61
C GLN A 292 -43.57 -14.33 -27.78
N GLN A 293 -44.18 -14.76 -26.67
CA GLN A 293 -45.44 -15.50 -26.67
C GLN A 293 -46.62 -14.64 -27.14
N GLN A 294 -46.65 -13.36 -26.76
CA GLN A 294 -47.67 -12.41 -27.21
C GLN A 294 -47.55 -12.08 -28.70
N GLN A 295 -46.32 -11.96 -29.23
CA GLN A 295 -46.08 -11.84 -30.68
C GLN A 295 -46.54 -13.08 -31.46
N GLN A 296 -46.34 -14.29 -30.94
CA GLN A 296 -46.87 -15.49 -31.58
C GLN A 296 -48.41 -15.52 -31.61
N GLN A 297 -49.08 -15.07 -30.54
CA GLN A 297 -50.55 -14.96 -30.55
C GLN A 297 -51.04 -13.92 -31.57
N GLN A 298 -50.38 -12.76 -31.69
CA GLN A 298 -50.74 -11.76 -32.70
C GLN A 298 -50.52 -12.27 -34.13
N GLN A 299 -49.44 -13.02 -34.40
CA GLN A 299 -49.24 -13.64 -35.70
C GLN A 299 -50.32 -14.68 -36.03
N GLN A 300 -50.76 -15.49 -35.06
CA GLN A 300 -51.88 -16.42 -35.29
C GLN A 300 -53.20 -15.70 -35.58
N GLN A 301 -53.48 -14.56 -34.93
CA GLN A 301 -54.67 -13.75 -35.26
C GLN A 301 -54.58 -13.08 -36.64
N GLN A 302 -53.39 -12.63 -37.07
CA GLN A 302 -53.21 -12.10 -38.44
C GLN A 302 -53.33 -13.17 -39.51
N VAL A 303 -52.98 -14.43 -39.23
CA VAL A 303 -53.16 -15.55 -40.18
C VAL A 303 -54.64 -15.92 -40.35
N LEU A 304 -55.51 -15.62 -39.37
CA LEU A 304 -56.94 -15.92 -39.44
C LEU A 304 -57.81 -14.81 -40.07
N LEU A 305 -57.21 -13.68 -40.47
CA LEU A 305 -57.91 -12.65 -41.25
C LEU A 305 -57.91 -13.06 -42.72
N PRO A 306 -59.09 -13.16 -43.38
CA PRO A 306 -59.18 -13.55 -44.77
C PRO A 306 -58.40 -12.54 -45.61
N ARG A 307 -57.44 -13.05 -46.40
CA ARG A 307 -56.69 -12.31 -47.43
C ARG A 307 -57.65 -11.50 -48.30
N SER A 308 -57.89 -10.25 -47.89
CA SER A 308 -58.82 -9.34 -48.54
C SER A 308 -58.07 -8.07 -48.91
N ARG A 309 -57.67 -8.06 -50.17
CA ARG A 309 -57.39 -6.90 -51.04
C ARG A 309 -56.08 -6.13 -50.82
N CYS A 310 -55.44 -5.95 -51.97
CA CYS A 310 -54.24 -5.16 -52.20
C CYS A 310 -54.40 -3.73 -51.66
N PRO A 311 -53.37 -3.16 -51.03
CA PRO A 311 -53.38 -1.85 -50.39
C PRO A 311 -53.23 -0.70 -51.41
N MET A 312 -53.94 -0.77 -52.53
CA MET A 312 -53.92 0.28 -53.56
C MET A 312 -55.17 1.17 -53.56
N MET A 313 -56.13 0.99 -52.63
CA MET A 313 -57.49 1.56 -52.77
C MET A 313 -58.17 2.08 -51.48
N ASP A 314 -57.50 2.12 -50.31
CA ASP A 314 -58.15 2.60 -49.06
C ASP A 314 -57.83 4.06 -48.69
N GLY A 315 -57.10 4.79 -49.54
CA GLY A 315 -57.00 6.26 -49.42
C GLY A 315 -56.20 6.77 -48.23
N SER A 316 -55.53 5.93 -47.44
CA SER A 316 -54.71 6.36 -46.30
C SER A 316 -53.31 6.88 -46.70
N LEU A 317 -53.23 7.60 -47.82
CA LEU A 317 -51.98 8.22 -48.32
C LEU A 317 -51.90 9.71 -47.94
N GLU A 318 -52.93 10.29 -47.33
CA GLU A 318 -52.94 11.70 -46.89
C GLU A 318 -51.95 11.99 -45.75
N GLU A 319 -51.60 11.02 -44.91
CA GLU A 319 -50.74 11.26 -43.73
C GLU A 319 -49.24 11.35 -44.09
N TYR A 320 -48.85 11.00 -45.32
CA TYR A 320 -47.45 11.07 -45.80
C TYR A 320 -47.12 12.36 -46.59
N PHE A 321 -48.08 13.23 -46.86
CA PHE A 321 -47.83 14.46 -47.63
C PHE A 321 -46.95 15.52 -46.94
N PRO A 322 -46.85 15.65 -45.59
CA PRO A 322 -46.01 16.68 -44.97
C PRO A 322 -44.50 16.42 -45.00
N LEU A 323 -44.05 15.20 -45.35
CA LEU A 323 -42.61 14.87 -45.41
C LEU A 323 -41.95 15.17 -46.77
N TRP A 324 -42.74 15.50 -47.80
CA TRP A 324 -42.24 15.76 -49.15
C TRP A 324 -42.29 17.26 -49.55
N ASP A 325 -42.94 18.12 -48.75
CA ASP A 325 -42.83 19.58 -48.87
C ASP A 325 -41.49 20.03 -48.26
N GLY A 326 -40.53 20.32 -49.13
CA GLY A 326 -39.21 20.81 -48.79
C GLY A 326 -39.20 22.25 -48.27
N SER A 327 -39.71 22.48 -47.07
CA SER A 327 -39.61 23.77 -46.38
C SER A 327 -39.35 23.65 -44.87
N ASN A 328 -38.16 23.17 -44.51
CA ASN A 328 -37.60 23.42 -43.18
C ASN A 328 -36.12 23.83 -43.26
N GLN A 329 -35.90 25.12 -43.57
CA GLN A 329 -34.71 25.83 -43.11
C GLN A 329 -34.92 26.20 -41.65
N GLN A 330 -34.23 25.52 -40.72
CA GLN A 330 -33.93 26.09 -39.41
C GLN A 330 -32.52 25.68 -38.97
N SER A 331 -31.60 26.57 -39.34
CA SER A 331 -30.42 27.04 -38.62
C SER A 331 -29.77 26.09 -37.61
N ALA A 332 -28.63 25.53 -38.02
CA ALA A 332 -27.55 25.14 -37.13
C ALA A 332 -27.14 26.35 -36.27
N SER A 333 -27.30 26.23 -34.94
CA SER A 333 -26.63 27.10 -33.98
C SER A 333 -25.56 26.27 -33.27
N ALA A 334 -24.32 26.64 -33.51
CA ALA A 334 -23.14 26.10 -32.85
C ALA A 334 -23.14 26.50 -31.35
N PRO A 335 -22.56 25.68 -30.45
CA PRO A 335 -22.36 26.08 -29.07
C PRO A 335 -21.25 27.14 -28.98
N PRO A 336 -21.41 28.21 -28.17
CA PRO A 336 -20.37 29.21 -27.98
C PRO A 336 -19.28 28.70 -27.01
N LEU A 337 -18.04 28.90 -27.41
CA LEU A 337 -16.86 28.81 -26.54
C LEU A 337 -16.94 29.92 -25.48
N SER A 338 -16.97 29.52 -24.21
CA SER A 338 -16.88 30.42 -23.06
C SER A 338 -15.44 30.92 -22.90
N SER A 339 -15.21 32.16 -23.31
CA SER A 339 -14.04 32.95 -22.93
C SER A 339 -14.36 33.65 -21.61
N VAL A 340 -13.65 33.32 -20.54
CA VAL A 340 -13.62 34.13 -19.30
C VAL A 340 -12.17 34.54 -19.10
N ASP A 341 -11.96 35.84 -19.26
CA ASP A 341 -10.73 36.55 -18.98
C ASP A 341 -11.05 37.59 -17.89
N GLY A 342 -10.15 37.71 -16.91
CA GLY A 342 -10.18 38.70 -15.83
C GLY A 342 -10.88 38.27 -14.54
N MET A 343 -10.12 38.14 -13.45
CA MET A 343 -9.93 39.27 -12.52
C MET A 343 -8.95 38.93 -11.39
N VAL A 344 -8.04 39.87 -11.19
CA VAL A 344 -7.03 40.02 -10.15
C VAL A 344 -7.59 39.83 -8.73
N HIS A 345 -6.90 39.05 -7.91
CA HIS A 345 -6.77 39.37 -6.49
C HIS A 345 -5.35 39.08 -6.00
N ASP A 346 -4.67 40.17 -5.68
CA ASP A 346 -3.54 40.28 -4.76
C ASP A 346 -3.75 39.44 -3.49
N THR A 347 -2.75 38.64 -3.14
CA THR A 347 -2.25 38.53 -1.76
C THR A 347 -0.78 38.15 -1.81
N ASP A 348 0.06 39.17 -1.88
CA ASP A 348 1.41 39.12 -1.33
C ASP A 348 1.34 39.10 0.21
N ALA A 349 2.42 38.56 0.80
CA ALA A 349 2.78 38.55 2.23
C ALA A 349 2.28 37.37 3.07
N PHE A 350 3.09 36.30 3.14
CA PHE A 350 3.73 35.84 4.39
C PHE A 350 4.77 34.74 4.10
N ILE A 351 5.93 35.11 3.55
CA ILE A 351 7.13 34.26 3.60
C ILE A 351 8.13 34.98 4.49
N ASP A 352 8.00 34.77 5.79
CA ASP A 352 9.14 34.88 6.68
C ASP A 352 8.89 34.00 7.91
N GLY A 353 9.83 33.08 8.15
CA GLY A 353 9.88 32.27 9.36
C GLY A 353 9.33 30.85 9.23
N MET A 354 10.23 29.90 8.97
CA MET A 354 10.43 28.75 9.87
C MET A 354 11.70 27.99 9.45
N ALA A 355 12.84 28.59 9.78
CA ALA A 355 14.09 27.88 9.99
C ALA A 355 14.18 27.50 11.48
N HIS A 356 13.37 26.53 11.90
CA HIS A 356 13.55 25.86 13.20
C HIS A 356 13.36 24.36 12.98
N GLY A 357 14.41 23.74 12.46
CA GLY A 357 14.56 22.29 12.47
C GLY A 357 14.90 21.84 13.88
N THR A 358 13.88 21.46 14.64
CA THR A 358 14.01 20.68 15.87
C THR A 358 13.25 19.38 15.66
N ASP A 359 13.95 18.24 15.77
CA ASP A 359 13.55 16.87 16.20
C ASP A 359 12.11 16.33 16.00
N GLU A 360 11.24 17.01 15.25
CA GLU A 360 9.83 16.68 15.01
C GLU A 360 9.68 15.69 13.85
N SER A 361 10.74 15.37 13.12
CA SER A 361 10.68 14.47 11.96
C SER A 361 10.06 13.11 12.28
N TRP A 362 10.29 12.54 13.47
CA TRP A 362 9.66 11.29 13.87
C TRP A 362 8.19 11.44 14.28
N ASP A 363 7.81 12.58 14.87
CA ASP A 363 6.44 12.88 15.28
C ASP A 363 5.58 13.28 14.07
N THR A 364 6.11 14.10 13.15
CA THR A 364 5.49 14.37 11.84
C THR A 364 5.44 13.11 10.99
N TRP A 365 6.47 12.26 11.03
CA TRP A 365 6.46 10.97 10.33
C TRP A 365 5.40 10.04 10.91
N ALA A 366 5.19 9.99 12.23
CA ALA A 366 4.15 9.19 12.87
C ALA A 366 2.74 9.75 12.59
N GLU A 367 2.56 11.07 12.62
CA GLU A 367 1.29 11.74 12.27
C GLU A 367 0.97 11.56 10.78
N GLU A 368 1.91 11.82 9.87
CA GLU A 368 1.74 11.58 8.42
C GLU A 368 1.57 10.08 8.11
N MET A 369 2.21 9.18 8.85
CA MET A 369 1.96 7.73 8.81
C MET A 369 0.62 7.31 9.41
N LEU A 370 -0.09 8.19 10.11
CA LEU A 370 -1.40 7.90 10.66
C LEU A 370 -2.51 8.68 9.94
N ASP A 371 -2.17 9.68 9.12
CA ASP A 371 -3.10 10.51 8.35
C ASP A 371 -3.58 9.85 7.05
N TRP A 372 -2.74 9.04 6.37
CA TRP A 372 -3.20 8.12 5.30
C TRP A 372 -4.10 6.99 5.83
N VAL A 373 -4.41 7.01 7.14
CA VAL A 373 -5.36 6.11 7.80
C VAL A 373 -6.78 6.66 7.82
N ASP A 374 -7.06 7.83 7.23
CA ASP A 374 -8.43 8.30 7.08
C ASP A 374 -9.16 7.52 5.96
N PRO A 375 -10.21 6.71 6.28
CA PRO A 375 -10.99 5.98 5.29
C PRO A 375 -11.73 6.90 4.31
N SER A 376 -11.86 8.19 4.63
CA SER A 376 -12.57 9.18 3.80
C SER A 376 -11.97 9.32 2.39
N GLN A 377 -10.67 9.08 2.22
CA GLN A 377 -9.99 9.18 0.93
C GLN A 377 -10.28 8.00 -0.02
N PHE A 378 -10.86 6.90 0.47
CA PHE A 378 -11.21 5.73 -0.35
C PHE A 378 -12.71 5.66 -0.70
N MET A 379 -13.51 6.63 -0.26
CA MET A 379 -14.96 6.71 -0.53
C MET A 379 -15.34 7.74 -1.61
N GLN A 380 -14.37 8.31 -2.32
CA GLN A 380 -14.58 9.11 -3.53
C GLN A 380 -14.05 8.35 -4.75
#